data_AF-W2MX05-F1
#
_entry.id   AF-W2MX05-F1
#
_cell.length_a   1.000
_cell.length_b   1.000
_cell.length_c   1.000
_cell.angle_alpha   90.00
_cell.angle_beta   90.00
_cell.angle_gamma   90.00
#
_symmetry.space_group_name_H-M   'P 1'
#
loop_
_entity.id
_entity.type
_entity.pdbx_description
1 polymer ?
#
loop_
_entity_poly.entity_id
_entity_poly.type
_entity_poly.pdbx_seq_one_letter_code
_entity_poly.pdbx_strand_id
1 'polypeptide(L)'
;MSTFLKEKNPDVKVWVIDPAEIASTAMFINNDRTSGTVEDGYEMLPVVKGSSIAEGVAALARVTSNLREAIIDKGVTGTNQEIVDMAYFLLRHDGIFVGPSSALNVLGAVKLARELGPGHTIVTILADGGVRYGSKLYNEKWLEDNGLVPEADAVKKESVSLDFVRELTFPTTVMTPYS
;
A
#
# COMPACT_ATOMS: atom_id res chain seq x y z
N MET A 1 -3.57 1.49 -16.65
CA MET A 1 -2.74 0.25 -16.64
C MET A 1 -3.60 -0.99 -16.62
N SER A 2 -4.51 -1.15 -15.65
CA SER A 2 -5.41 -2.32 -15.53
C SER A 2 -6.14 -2.68 -16.83
N THR A 3 -6.75 -1.69 -17.48
CA THR A 3 -7.57 -1.87 -18.69
C THR A 3 -6.72 -2.46 -19.81
N PHE A 4 -5.61 -1.81 -20.13
CA PHE A 4 -4.66 -2.29 -21.13
C PHE A 4 -4.12 -3.69 -20.81
N LEU A 5 -3.72 -3.98 -19.57
CA LEU A 5 -3.19 -5.30 -19.21
C LEU A 5 -4.24 -6.40 -19.38
N LYS A 6 -5.48 -6.16 -18.95
CA LYS A 6 -6.57 -7.14 -19.09
C LYS A 6 -7.10 -7.26 -20.52
N GLU A 7 -6.99 -6.22 -21.35
CA GLU A 7 -7.22 -6.32 -22.79
C GLU A 7 -6.20 -7.24 -23.47
N LYS A 8 -4.94 -7.23 -23.02
CA LYS A 8 -3.88 -8.11 -23.55
C LYS A 8 -3.95 -9.52 -23.00
N ASN A 9 -4.28 -9.66 -21.72
CA ASN A 9 -4.46 -10.95 -21.07
C ASN A 9 -5.50 -10.83 -19.94
N PRO A 10 -6.73 -11.33 -20.12
CA PRO A 10 -7.81 -11.20 -19.13
C PRO A 10 -7.51 -11.92 -17.81
N ASP A 11 -6.59 -12.88 -17.81
CA ASP A 11 -6.23 -13.66 -16.62
C ASP A 11 -5.28 -12.91 -15.67
N VAL A 12 -4.67 -11.80 -16.12
CA VAL A 12 -3.82 -10.95 -15.29
C VAL A 12 -4.59 -10.47 -14.07
N LYS A 13 -4.03 -10.71 -12.89
CA LYS A 13 -4.53 -10.19 -11.62
C LYS A 13 -3.97 -8.80 -11.36
N VAL A 14 -4.87 -7.88 -11.01
CA VAL A 14 -4.58 -6.48 -10.69
C VAL A 14 -5.07 -6.21 -9.28
N TRP A 15 -4.15 -6.00 -8.35
CA TRP A 15 -4.47 -5.65 -6.97
C TRP A 15 -4.13 -4.20 -6.69
N VAL A 16 -4.91 -3.57 -5.81
CA VAL A 16 -4.55 -2.29 -5.21
C VAL A 16 -4.02 -2.55 -3.80
N ILE A 17 -2.97 -1.83 -3.40
CA ILE A 17 -2.55 -1.76 -2.01
C ILE A 17 -2.82 -0.35 -1.47
N ASP A 18 -3.41 -0.29 -0.28
CA ASP A 18 -3.77 0.94 0.42
C ASP A 18 -3.15 0.94 1.82
N PRO A 19 -2.78 2.09 2.41
CA PRO A 19 -2.35 2.14 3.81
C PRO A 19 -3.44 1.60 4.72
N ALA A 20 -3.08 0.73 5.66
CA ALA A 20 -4.04 0.07 6.54
C ALA A 20 -4.80 1.06 7.43
N GLU A 21 -4.17 2.18 7.79
CA GLU A 21 -4.74 3.25 8.61
C GLU A 21 -5.88 3.99 7.89
N ILE A 22 -5.99 3.86 6.56
CA ILE A 22 -7.01 4.49 5.74
C ILE A 22 -7.87 3.45 5.02
N ALA A 23 -7.29 2.48 4.33
CA ALA A 23 -7.97 1.34 3.68
C ALA A 23 -9.16 1.67 2.73
N SER A 24 -9.45 2.94 2.46
CA SER A 24 -10.65 3.42 1.76
C SER A 24 -10.81 2.79 0.38
N THR A 25 -9.75 2.77 -0.42
CA THR A 25 -9.79 2.23 -1.79
C THR A 25 -9.88 0.71 -1.74
N ALA A 26 -9.09 0.07 -0.89
CA ALA A 26 -9.11 -1.39 -0.75
C ALA A 26 -10.50 -1.88 -0.32
N MET A 27 -11.13 -1.21 0.65
CA MET A 27 -12.49 -1.50 1.08
C MET A 27 -13.53 -1.29 -0.01
N PHE A 28 -13.43 -0.19 -0.75
CA PHE A 28 -14.34 0.08 -1.86
C PHE A 28 -14.28 -1.03 -2.90
N ILE A 29 -13.07 -1.47 -3.28
CA ILE A 29 -12.89 -2.57 -4.22
C ILE A 29 -13.44 -3.90 -3.65
N ASN A 30 -13.13 -4.23 -2.40
CA ASN A 30 -13.52 -5.51 -1.79
C ASN A 30 -15.02 -5.61 -1.45
N ASN A 31 -15.76 -4.50 -1.47
CA ASN A 31 -17.22 -4.46 -1.34
C ASN A 31 -17.92 -4.25 -2.69
N ASP A 32 -17.34 -4.76 -3.77
CA ASP A 32 -17.91 -4.65 -5.12
C ASP A 32 -18.27 -3.21 -5.53
N ARG A 33 -17.53 -2.22 -4.99
CA ARG A 33 -17.71 -0.79 -5.25
C ARG A 33 -19.04 -0.22 -4.74
N THR A 34 -19.62 -0.84 -3.70
CA THR A 34 -20.91 -0.43 -3.13
C THR A 34 -20.83 0.32 -1.80
N SER A 35 -19.63 0.42 -1.22
CA SER A 35 -19.41 1.08 0.08
C SER A 35 -19.20 2.60 -0.01
N GLY A 36 -19.36 3.19 -1.20
CA GLY A 36 -19.34 4.63 -1.39
C GLY A 36 -20.62 5.32 -0.90
N THR A 37 -20.53 6.60 -0.57
CA THR A 37 -21.69 7.45 -0.24
C THR A 37 -21.78 8.62 -1.21
N VAL A 38 -22.91 9.32 -1.29
CA VAL A 38 -23.04 10.52 -2.14
C VAL A 38 -23.08 11.78 -1.27
N GLU A 39 -22.15 12.70 -1.49
CA GLU A 39 -22.05 13.99 -0.81
C GLU A 39 -21.78 15.08 -1.86
N ASP A 40 -22.56 16.16 -1.86
CA ASP A 40 -22.43 17.29 -2.81
C ASP A 40 -22.34 16.88 -4.30
N GLY A 41 -23.04 15.80 -4.67
CA GLY A 41 -23.04 15.27 -6.04
C GLY A 41 -21.80 14.43 -6.41
N TYR A 42 -20.93 14.14 -5.45
CA TYR A 42 -19.77 13.27 -5.61
C TYR A 42 -19.96 11.95 -4.87
N GLU A 43 -19.51 10.87 -5.50
CA GLU A 43 -19.40 9.56 -4.86
C GLU A 43 -18.14 9.54 -3.99
N MET A 44 -18.30 9.53 -2.68
CA MET A 44 -17.26 9.56 -1.67
C MET A 44 -16.83 8.14 -1.30
N LEU A 45 -15.53 7.92 -1.12
CA LEU A 45 -15.02 6.65 -0.60
C LEU A 45 -15.32 6.52 0.90
N PRO A 46 -15.39 5.30 1.45
CA PRO A 46 -15.59 5.10 2.88
C PRO A 46 -14.50 5.80 3.69
N VAL A 47 -14.92 6.61 4.66
CA VAL A 47 -14.03 7.40 5.51
C VAL A 47 -13.50 6.53 6.65
N VAL A 48 -12.20 6.27 6.65
CA VAL A 48 -11.50 5.71 7.80
C VAL A 48 -10.63 6.81 8.40
N LYS A 49 -10.72 6.96 9.72
CA LYS A 49 -9.95 7.96 10.46
C LYS A 49 -8.59 7.37 10.84
N GLY A 50 -7.58 7.68 10.05
CA GLY A 50 -6.18 7.41 10.34
C GLY A 50 -5.28 8.28 9.47
N SER A 51 -3.99 8.25 9.76
CA SER A 51 -2.96 8.97 9.00
C SER A 51 -1.98 7.98 8.41
N SER A 52 -1.64 8.16 7.13
CA SER A 52 -0.56 7.39 6.51
C SER A 52 0.71 8.23 6.37
N ILE A 53 1.86 7.56 6.48
CA ILE A 53 3.15 8.15 6.10
C ILE A 53 3.37 8.16 4.58
N ALA A 54 2.59 7.39 3.83
CA ALA A 54 2.66 7.38 2.38
C ALA A 54 2.03 8.64 1.82
N GLU A 55 2.87 9.47 1.19
CA GLU A 55 2.45 10.70 0.53
C GLU A 55 2.23 10.43 -0.97
N GLY A 56 1.30 11.18 -1.58
CA GLY A 56 0.96 11.05 -3.00
C GLY A 56 0.17 9.78 -3.36
N VAL A 57 -0.09 8.91 -2.40
CA VAL A 57 -1.00 7.76 -2.47
C VAL A 57 -1.91 7.78 -1.24
N ALA A 58 -3.02 7.06 -1.33
CA ALA A 58 -4.07 7.05 -0.31
C ALA A 58 -4.73 8.42 -0.07
N ALA A 59 -5.92 8.42 0.55
CA ALA A 59 -6.79 9.59 0.71
C ALA A 59 -7.43 10.12 -0.59
N LEU A 60 -7.84 9.22 -1.49
CA LEU A 60 -8.92 9.57 -2.39
C LEU A 60 -10.17 9.83 -1.53
N ALA A 61 -10.57 11.09 -1.40
CA ALA A 61 -11.81 11.42 -0.72
C ALA A 61 -13.03 10.89 -1.50
N ARG A 62 -12.89 10.76 -2.82
CA ARG A 62 -13.96 10.44 -3.76
C ARG A 62 -13.54 9.44 -4.82
N VAL A 63 -14.53 8.75 -5.37
CA VAL A 63 -14.40 7.93 -6.58
C VAL A 63 -14.18 8.85 -7.77
N THR A 64 -12.94 8.95 -8.22
CA THR A 64 -12.57 9.68 -9.43
C THR A 64 -12.99 8.91 -10.68
N SER A 65 -13.08 9.59 -11.83
CA SER A 65 -13.33 8.91 -13.13
C SER A 65 -12.30 7.82 -13.42
N ASN A 66 -11.02 8.09 -13.13
CA ASN A 66 -9.94 7.12 -13.31
C ASN A 66 -10.13 5.86 -12.45
N LEU A 67 -10.55 6.00 -11.18
CA LEU A 67 -10.83 4.85 -10.32
C LEU A 67 -12.06 4.08 -10.81
N ARG A 68 -13.08 4.79 -11.30
CA ARG A 68 -14.31 4.17 -11.84
C ARG A 68 -14.01 3.27 -13.03
N GLU A 69 -13.12 3.68 -13.92
CA GLU A 69 -12.72 2.92 -15.11
C GLU A 69 -11.66 1.84 -14.83
N ALA A 70 -10.97 1.90 -13.68
CA ALA A 70 -9.96 0.92 -13.32
C ALA A 70 -10.60 -0.46 -13.09
N ILE A 71 -9.94 -1.52 -13.56
CA ILE A 71 -10.36 -2.92 -13.35
C ILE A 71 -9.42 -3.53 -12.31
N ILE A 72 -9.90 -3.68 -11.09
CA ILE A 72 -9.12 -4.11 -9.92
C ILE A 72 -9.82 -5.33 -9.33
N ASP A 73 -9.08 -6.43 -9.15
CA ASP A 73 -9.61 -7.71 -8.68
C ASP A 73 -9.74 -7.78 -7.16
N LYS A 74 -8.76 -7.23 -6.41
CA LYS A 74 -8.76 -7.21 -4.94
C LYS A 74 -8.03 -5.98 -4.41
N GLY A 75 -8.40 -5.55 -3.21
CA GLY A 75 -7.69 -4.56 -2.40
C GLY A 75 -7.03 -5.17 -1.18
N VAL A 76 -5.76 -4.86 -0.96
CA VAL A 76 -5.00 -5.28 0.22
C VAL A 76 -4.47 -4.06 0.97
N THR A 77 -3.97 -4.27 2.19
CA THR A 77 -3.39 -3.18 2.98
C THR A 77 -1.98 -3.45 3.50
N GLY A 78 -1.28 -2.35 3.76
CA GLY A 78 0.01 -2.33 4.46
C GLY A 78 0.04 -1.22 5.49
N THR A 79 0.50 -1.51 6.70
CA THR A 79 0.59 -0.53 7.80
C THR A 79 1.73 0.46 7.58
N ASN A 80 1.67 1.61 8.25
CA ASN A 80 2.77 2.57 8.25
C ASN A 80 4.11 1.93 8.65
N GLN A 81 4.09 1.03 9.64
CA GLN A 81 5.27 0.30 10.07
C GLN A 81 5.86 -0.56 8.93
N GLU A 82 5.02 -1.37 8.27
CA GLU A 82 5.47 -2.19 7.14
C GLU A 82 6.02 -1.35 5.97
N ILE A 83 5.49 -0.13 5.77
CA ILE A 83 6.01 0.80 4.75
C ILE A 83 7.42 1.27 5.12
N VAL A 84 7.66 1.62 6.39
CA VAL A 84 9.01 1.96 6.87
C VAL A 84 9.94 0.77 6.69
N ASP A 85 9.56 -0.40 7.18
CA ASP A 85 10.40 -1.60 7.13
C ASP A 85 10.75 -1.97 5.68
N MET A 86 9.78 -1.93 4.77
CA MET A 86 10.04 -2.20 3.35
C MET A 86 10.97 -1.15 2.73
N ALA A 87 10.82 0.13 3.07
CA ALA A 87 11.71 1.17 2.55
C ALA A 87 13.17 0.98 3.01
N TYR A 88 13.36 0.65 4.30
CA TYR A 88 14.69 0.38 4.85
C TYR A 88 15.27 -0.93 4.31
N PHE A 89 14.44 -1.96 4.13
CA PHE A 89 14.86 -3.22 3.53
C PHE A 89 15.41 -2.99 2.10
N LEU A 90 14.63 -2.32 1.25
CA LEU A 90 15.04 -1.96 -0.11
C LEU A 90 16.34 -1.15 -0.13
N LEU A 91 16.48 -0.18 0.79
CA LEU A 91 17.68 0.64 0.87
C LEU A 91 18.91 -0.18 1.29
N ARG A 92 18.78 -1.05 2.30
CA ARG A 92 19.91 -1.76 2.91
C ARG A 92 20.33 -3.02 2.16
N HIS A 93 19.37 -3.73 1.56
CA HIS A 93 19.61 -5.02 0.90
C HIS A 93 19.75 -4.87 -0.61
N ASP A 94 18.94 -4.01 -1.23
CA ASP A 94 18.91 -3.85 -2.69
C ASP A 94 19.59 -2.57 -3.19
N GLY A 95 19.94 -1.63 -2.29
CA GLY A 95 20.48 -0.32 -2.65
C GLY A 95 19.44 0.59 -3.32
N ILE A 96 18.14 0.29 -3.15
CA ILE A 96 17.03 0.99 -3.78
C ILE A 96 16.49 2.05 -2.82
N PHE A 97 16.79 3.32 -3.09
CA PHE A 97 16.39 4.45 -2.25
C PHE A 97 15.10 5.12 -2.75
N VAL A 98 13.96 4.80 -2.13
CA VAL A 98 12.62 5.15 -2.64
C VAL A 98 11.75 5.91 -1.65
N GLY A 99 10.69 6.55 -2.14
CA GLY A 99 9.63 7.11 -1.30
C GLY A 99 8.70 6.06 -0.69
N PRO A 100 7.82 6.46 0.25
CA PRO A 100 6.92 5.56 0.96
C PRO A 100 5.86 4.92 0.04
N SER A 101 5.41 5.61 -1.01
CA SER A 101 4.45 5.04 -1.98
C SER A 101 5.05 3.87 -2.78
N SER A 102 6.31 3.99 -3.18
CA SER A 102 7.08 2.92 -3.82
C SER A 102 7.28 1.74 -2.86
N ALA A 103 7.62 2.01 -1.61
CA ALA A 103 7.77 0.96 -0.59
C ALA A 103 6.44 0.22 -0.35
N LEU A 104 5.33 0.94 -0.26
CA LEU A 104 3.98 0.36 -0.19
C LEU A 104 3.67 -0.52 -1.42
N ASN A 105 4.01 -0.05 -2.62
CA ASN A 105 3.84 -0.81 -3.85
C ASN A 105 4.66 -2.12 -3.88
N VAL A 106 5.89 -2.11 -3.38
CA VAL A 106 6.72 -3.32 -3.23
C VAL A 106 6.14 -4.25 -2.17
N LEU A 107 5.71 -3.70 -1.03
CA LEU A 107 5.01 -4.48 0.00
C LEU A 107 3.80 -5.22 -0.58
N GLY A 108 2.98 -4.55 -1.39
CA GLY A 108 1.85 -5.17 -2.08
C GLY A 108 2.27 -6.27 -3.05
N ALA A 109 3.38 -6.08 -3.77
CA ALA A 109 3.93 -7.11 -4.66
C ALA A 109 4.43 -8.34 -3.89
N VAL A 110 5.11 -8.16 -2.76
CA VAL A 110 5.56 -9.25 -1.89
C VAL A 110 4.36 -10.02 -1.32
N LYS A 111 3.34 -9.31 -0.83
CA LYS A 111 2.12 -9.95 -0.32
C LYS A 111 1.39 -10.74 -1.41
N LEU A 112 1.28 -10.20 -2.62
CA LEU A 112 0.72 -10.93 -3.77
C LEU A 112 1.57 -12.15 -4.15
N ALA A 113 2.90 -12.05 -4.08
CA ALA A 113 3.80 -13.16 -4.37
C ALA A 113 3.61 -14.32 -3.39
N ARG A 114 3.43 -14.00 -2.09
CA ARG A 114 3.14 -14.98 -1.06
C ARG A 114 1.81 -15.70 -1.29
N GLU A 115 0.76 -14.96 -1.67
CA GLU A 115 -0.54 -15.55 -2.00
C GLU A 115 -0.48 -16.49 -3.21
N LEU A 116 0.13 -16.04 -4.31
CA LEU A 116 0.13 -16.78 -5.57
C LEU A 116 1.10 -17.98 -5.54
N GLY A 117 2.12 -17.92 -4.68
CA GLY A 117 3.19 -18.91 -4.65
C GLY A 117 4.15 -18.82 -5.85
N PRO A 118 5.17 -19.70 -5.89
CA PRO A 118 6.22 -19.66 -6.90
C PRO A 118 5.68 -19.89 -8.33
N GLY A 119 6.41 -19.38 -9.32
CA GLY A 119 6.07 -19.53 -10.75
C GLY A 119 5.29 -18.36 -11.35
N HIS A 120 4.97 -17.34 -10.56
CA HIS A 120 4.29 -16.13 -11.03
C HIS A 120 5.28 -14.97 -11.23
N THR A 121 4.96 -14.09 -12.18
CA THR A 121 5.66 -12.81 -12.36
C THR A 121 4.76 -11.69 -11.88
N ILE A 122 5.27 -10.87 -10.95
CA ILE A 122 4.56 -9.73 -10.39
C ILE A 122 5.34 -8.47 -10.73
N VAL A 123 4.61 -7.43 -11.14
CA VAL A 123 5.17 -6.13 -11.50
C VAL A 123 4.51 -5.07 -10.65
N THR A 124 5.30 -4.11 -10.18
CA THR A 124 4.83 -2.94 -9.45
C THR A 124 5.61 -1.69 -9.89
N ILE A 125 5.24 -0.52 -9.37
CA ILE A 125 5.83 0.77 -9.77
C ILE A 125 6.58 1.39 -8.60
N LEU A 126 7.82 1.81 -8.85
CA LEU A 126 8.56 2.71 -7.96
C LEU A 126 8.35 4.14 -8.46
N ALA A 127 7.51 4.90 -7.77
CA ALA A 127 7.02 6.20 -8.23
C ALA A 127 8.07 7.32 -8.09
N ASP A 128 8.78 7.35 -6.98
CA ASP A 128 9.83 8.35 -6.73
C ASP A 128 10.93 7.86 -5.76
N GLY A 129 12.01 8.64 -5.72
CA GLY A 129 13.19 8.39 -4.89
C GLY A 129 13.08 8.96 -3.46
N GLY A 130 13.85 8.39 -2.54
CA GLY A 130 13.78 8.70 -1.11
C GLY A 130 14.23 10.12 -0.69
N VAL A 131 14.90 10.86 -1.58
CA VAL A 131 15.51 12.18 -1.28
C VAL A 131 14.53 13.18 -0.67
N ARG A 132 13.27 13.13 -1.10
CA ARG A 132 12.21 14.07 -0.66
C ARG A 132 11.72 13.81 0.76
N TYR A 133 12.03 12.64 1.31
CA TYR A 133 11.46 12.14 2.56
C TYR A 133 12.48 12.14 3.72
N GLY A 134 13.59 12.87 3.56
CA GLY A 134 14.67 12.98 4.56
C GLY A 134 14.28 13.64 5.88
N SER A 135 13.18 14.40 5.92
CA SER A 135 12.65 14.99 7.15
C SER A 135 11.66 14.11 7.91
N LYS A 136 11.24 12.98 7.31
CA LYS A 136 10.26 12.03 7.88
C LYS A 136 10.76 10.59 7.78
N LEU A 137 10.43 9.87 6.71
CA LEU A 137 10.74 8.44 6.50
C LEU A 137 12.22 8.09 6.75
N TYR A 138 13.14 8.99 6.43
CA TYR A 138 14.58 8.79 6.63
C TYR A 138 15.16 9.68 7.73
N ASN A 139 14.34 10.10 8.68
CA ASN A 139 14.73 10.86 9.86
C ASN A 139 14.51 10.01 11.11
N GLU A 140 15.59 9.53 11.73
CA GLU A 140 15.54 8.64 12.90
C GLU A 140 14.72 9.25 14.05
N LYS A 141 14.95 10.52 14.38
CA LYS A 141 14.19 11.21 15.43
C LYS A 141 12.69 11.27 15.12
N TRP A 142 12.31 11.58 13.89
CA TRP A 142 10.90 11.63 13.49
C TRP A 142 10.27 10.25 13.60
N LEU A 143 10.97 9.18 13.20
CA LEU A 143 10.47 7.81 13.32
C LEU A 143 10.28 7.41 14.79
N GLU A 144 11.24 7.72 15.67
CA GLU A 144 11.12 7.50 17.11
C GLU A 144 9.92 8.25 17.70
N ASP A 145 9.79 9.55 17.40
CA ASP A 145 8.70 10.40 17.89
C ASP A 145 7.32 9.92 17.43
N ASN A 146 7.24 9.13 16.33
CA ASN A 146 6.01 8.58 15.78
C ASN A 146 5.84 7.07 16.03
N GLY A 147 6.75 6.43 16.78
CA GLY A 147 6.70 5.00 17.06
C GLY A 147 6.84 4.10 15.82
N LEU A 148 7.60 4.56 14.82
CA LEU A 148 7.79 3.92 13.52
C LEU A 148 9.25 3.50 13.29
N VAL A 149 9.93 3.06 14.34
CA VAL A 149 11.34 2.65 14.25
C VAL A 149 11.43 1.38 13.38
N PRO A 150 12.35 1.31 12.39
CA PRO A 150 12.49 0.13 11.54
C PRO A 150 12.82 -1.13 12.36
N GLU A 151 12.17 -2.23 12.05
CA GLU A 151 12.41 -3.53 12.67
C GLU A 151 13.82 -4.05 12.31
N ALA A 152 14.40 -4.85 13.21
CA ALA A 152 15.79 -5.30 13.09
C ALA A 152 16.07 -6.04 11.78
N ASP A 153 15.11 -6.83 11.31
CA ASP A 153 15.24 -7.62 10.09
C ASP A 153 15.21 -6.77 8.81
N ALA A 154 14.63 -5.57 8.87
CA ALA A 154 14.63 -4.63 7.75
C ALA A 154 15.96 -3.89 7.57
N VAL A 155 16.84 -3.91 8.58
CA VAL A 155 18.08 -3.10 8.58
C VAL A 155 19.38 -3.89 8.72
N LYS A 156 19.35 -5.08 9.31
CA LYS A 156 20.55 -5.93 9.49
C LYS A 156 20.95 -6.54 8.17
N LYS A 157 22.11 -6.14 7.63
CA LYS A 157 22.61 -6.60 6.32
C LYS A 157 22.71 -8.12 6.18
N GLU A 158 22.93 -8.84 7.29
CA GLU A 158 23.02 -10.29 7.33
C GLU A 158 21.65 -10.99 7.31
N SER A 159 20.57 -10.27 7.63
CA SER A 159 19.21 -10.77 7.48
C SER A 159 18.78 -10.67 6.02
N VAL A 160 18.05 -11.66 5.53
CA VAL A 160 17.30 -11.56 4.26
C VAL A 160 15.82 -11.86 4.51
N SER A 161 15.41 -11.77 5.77
CA SER A 161 14.05 -12.10 6.17
C SER A 161 13.09 -10.97 5.82
N LEU A 162 11.88 -11.36 5.44
CA LEU A 162 10.75 -10.47 5.21
C LEU A 162 9.68 -10.69 6.30
N ASP A 163 10.07 -11.09 7.51
CA ASP A 163 9.14 -11.41 8.60
C ASP A 163 8.33 -10.18 9.05
N PHE A 164 8.82 -8.97 8.82
CA PHE A 164 8.08 -7.73 9.04
C PHE A 164 6.87 -7.57 8.09
N VAL A 165 6.85 -8.28 6.95
CA VAL A 165 5.71 -8.27 6.02
C VAL A 165 4.60 -9.10 6.64
N ARG A 166 3.53 -8.42 7.08
CA ARG A 166 2.42 -9.05 7.79
C ARG A 166 1.50 -9.79 6.83
N GLU A 167 0.65 -10.63 7.41
CA GLU A 167 -0.37 -11.39 6.69
C GLU A 167 -1.28 -10.51 5.82
N LEU A 168 -1.88 -11.14 4.82
CA LEU A 168 -2.82 -10.49 3.93
C LEU A 168 -4.12 -10.13 4.64
N THR A 169 -4.55 -8.89 4.43
CA THR A 169 -5.83 -8.37 4.91
C THR A 169 -6.63 -7.85 3.73
N PHE A 170 -7.87 -8.33 3.59
CA PHE A 170 -8.84 -7.86 2.61
C PHE A 170 -9.93 -7.09 3.35
N PRO A 171 -9.74 -5.78 3.61
CA PRO A 171 -10.68 -5.05 4.44
C PRO A 171 -12.04 -4.92 3.74
N THR A 172 -13.12 -5.21 4.47
CA THR A 172 -14.51 -5.06 3.99
C THR A 172 -15.34 -4.14 4.87
N THR A 173 -14.91 -3.81 6.08
CA THR A 173 -15.65 -2.95 7.01
C THR A 173 -14.82 -1.74 7.43
N VAL A 174 -15.50 -0.62 7.71
CA VAL A 174 -14.85 0.53 8.34
C VAL A 174 -14.51 0.12 9.75
N MET A 175 -13.23 0.02 10.09
CA MET A 175 -12.85 -0.12 11.49
C MET A 175 -13.19 1.20 12.18
N THR A 176 -14.22 1.20 13.02
CA THR A 176 -14.45 2.30 13.96
C THR A 176 -13.29 2.27 14.95
N PRO A 177 -12.46 3.32 15.04
CA PRO A 177 -11.52 3.40 16.14
C PRO A 177 -12.39 3.51 17.40
N TYR A 178 -12.20 2.58 18.34
CA TYR A 178 -12.95 2.42 19.58
C TYR A 178 -14.32 1.72 19.45
N SER A 179 -14.28 0.38 19.58
CA SER A 179 -15.36 -0.43 20.15
C SER A 179 -14.85 -1.10 21.41
#